data_AF-A0A5C4N6F7-F1
#
_entry.id   AF-A0A5C4N6F7-F1
#
_cell.length_a   1.000
_cell.length_b   1.000
_cell.length_c   1.000
_cell.angle_alpha   90.00
_cell.angle_beta   90.00
_cell.angle_gamma   90.00
#
_symmetry.space_group_name_H-M   'P 1'
#
loop_
_entity.id
_entity.type
_entity.pdbx_description
1 polymer ?
#
loop_
_entity_poly.entity_id
_entity_poly.type
_entity_poly.pdbx_seq_one_letter_code
_entity_poly.pdbx_strand_id
1 'polypeptide(L)'
;MTTKAQMAANQRNSEASSGPRTPQGRATAARNARRHGATGAPSPTTVADWYRVITDNPRALPSDLLRSDAETSLALALADAEARLCAAAAALDVHRTDPLAKFRDLQLDSMFEEVAETLRLEAAEFGPTKKRLNTLTQLAKRKARFESKMQNGADKEGRLLHRYLREAQSRRDRAFSDWIAHLSERRSLSPNQGAAWSEARDPV
;
A
#
# COMPACT_ATOMS: atom_id res chain seq x y z
N MET A 1 -3.27 2.48 -28.41
CA MET A 1 -2.46 3.42 -29.24
C MET A 1 -2.27 4.71 -28.46
N THR A 2 -1.08 4.94 -27.93
CA THR A 2 -0.73 6.16 -27.19
C THR A 2 -0.56 7.30 -28.19
N THR A 3 -1.26 8.41 -28.00
CA THR A 3 -1.20 9.52 -28.98
C THR A 3 0.16 10.21 -28.92
N LYS A 4 0.58 10.84 -30.03
CA LYS A 4 1.84 11.62 -30.07
C LYS A 4 1.89 12.69 -28.97
N ALA A 5 0.73 13.25 -28.61
CA ALA A 5 0.60 14.21 -27.51
C ALA A 5 0.87 13.56 -26.14
N GLN A 6 0.36 12.35 -25.90
CA GLN A 6 0.62 11.59 -24.67
C GLN A 6 2.10 11.17 -24.56
N MET A 7 2.74 10.79 -25.67
CA MET A 7 4.17 10.48 -25.69
C MET A 7 5.03 11.70 -25.32
N ALA A 8 4.75 12.86 -25.92
CA ALA A 8 5.46 14.10 -25.63
C ALA A 8 5.25 14.59 -24.18
N ALA A 9 4.05 14.42 -23.63
CA ALA A 9 3.77 14.73 -22.23
C ALA A 9 4.51 13.78 -21.27
N ASN A 10 4.53 12.48 -21.57
CA ASN A 10 5.27 11.50 -20.78
C ASN A 10 6.78 11.75 -20.80
N GLN A 11 7.32 12.15 -21.95
CA GLN A 11 8.74 12.48 -22.10
C GLN A 11 9.13 13.70 -21.24
N ARG A 12 8.34 14.79 -21.31
CA ARG A 12 8.57 15.98 -20.47
C ARG A 12 8.43 15.67 -18.97
N ASN A 13 7.47 14.84 -18.59
CA ASN A 13 7.29 14.41 -17.20
C ASN A 13 8.45 13.53 -16.70
N SER A 14 9.02 12.71 -17.59
CA SER A 14 10.20 11.89 -17.29
C SER A 14 11.45 12.76 -17.10
N GLU A 15 11.66 13.74 -17.97
CA GLU A 15 12.77 14.69 -17.90
C GLU A 15 12.67 15.61 -16.67
N ALA A 16 11.46 15.99 -16.29
CA ALA A 16 11.18 16.76 -15.08
C ALA A 16 11.12 15.93 -13.78
N SER A 17 11.20 14.59 -13.87
CA SER A 17 11.13 13.71 -12.71
C SER A 17 12.37 13.88 -11.83
N SER A 18 12.19 14.56 -10.71
CA SER A 18 13.20 14.84 -9.69
C SER A 18 13.34 13.68 -8.69
N GLY A 19 13.35 12.44 -9.19
CA GLY A 19 13.62 11.27 -8.38
C GLY A 19 14.90 11.44 -7.55
N PRO A 20 15.00 10.84 -6.35
CA PRO A 20 16.14 11.08 -5.47
C PRO A 20 17.46 10.63 -6.13
N ARG A 21 18.31 11.59 -6.49
CA ARG A 21 19.57 11.33 -7.20
C ARG A 21 20.72 10.92 -6.27
N THR A 22 20.62 11.26 -4.99
CA THR A 22 21.65 11.00 -3.97
C THR A 22 21.44 9.66 -3.26
N PRO A 23 22.50 9.00 -2.76
CA PRO A 23 22.38 7.77 -1.96
C PRO A 23 21.47 7.95 -0.73
N GLN A 24 21.56 9.09 -0.04
CA GLN A 24 20.67 9.41 1.08
C GLN A 24 19.22 9.61 0.63
N GLY A 25 19.01 10.29 -0.50
CA GLY A 25 17.68 10.45 -1.10
C GLY A 25 17.06 9.11 -1.49
N ARG A 26 17.85 8.20 -2.08
CA ARG A 26 17.41 6.84 -2.42
C ARG A 26 17.11 6.01 -1.18
N ALA A 27 17.93 6.13 -0.12
CA ALA A 27 17.69 5.46 1.15
C ALA A 27 16.42 5.98 1.84
N THR A 28 16.14 7.29 1.77
CA THR A 28 14.90 7.89 2.29
C THR A 28 13.69 7.47 1.45
N ALA A 29 13.80 7.42 0.12
CA ALA A 29 12.74 6.90 -0.75
C ALA A 29 12.49 5.40 -0.53
N ALA A 30 13.54 4.59 -0.37
CA ALA A 30 13.43 3.18 -0.05
C ALA A 30 12.82 2.96 1.35
N ARG A 31 13.17 3.81 2.32
CA ARG A 31 12.56 3.79 3.65
C ARG A 31 11.10 4.23 3.60
N ASN A 32 10.76 5.21 2.77
CA ASN A 32 9.37 5.63 2.54
C ASN A 32 8.57 4.53 1.82
N ALA A 33 9.18 3.82 0.86
CA ALA A 33 8.55 2.67 0.21
C ALA A 33 8.34 1.49 1.17
N ARG A 34 9.28 1.24 2.10
CA ARG A 34 9.12 0.24 3.17
C ARG A 34 8.14 0.68 4.26
N ARG A 35 8.16 1.95 4.65
CA ARG A 35 7.31 2.53 5.72
C ARG A 35 5.88 2.81 5.25
N HIS A 36 5.69 3.04 3.95
CA HIS A 36 4.40 3.26 3.30
C HIS A 36 4.13 2.17 2.25
N GLY A 37 4.34 0.90 2.63
CA GLY A 37 4.12 -0.28 1.77
C GLY A 37 2.70 -0.40 1.18
N ALA A 38 1.75 0.39 1.68
CA ALA A 38 0.39 0.52 1.15
C ALA A 38 0.33 0.99 -0.32
N THR A 39 1.38 1.68 -0.82
CA THR A 39 1.41 2.26 -2.17
C THR A 39 2.62 1.85 -3.00
N GLY A 40 3.52 1.06 -2.41
CA GLY A 40 4.68 0.52 -3.11
C GLY A 40 4.29 -0.47 -4.22
N ALA A 41 5.25 -0.80 -5.07
CA ALA A 41 5.09 -2.00 -5.89
C ALA A 41 4.95 -3.21 -4.95
N PRO A 42 3.97 -4.11 -5.18
CA PRO A 42 3.84 -5.32 -4.36
C PRO A 42 5.12 -6.15 -4.42
N SER A 43 5.39 -6.93 -3.36
CA SER A 43 6.56 -7.80 -3.34
C SER A 43 6.51 -8.77 -4.53
N PRO A 44 7.60 -8.96 -5.29
CA PRO A 44 7.66 -9.94 -6.36
C PRO A 44 7.27 -11.35 -5.91
N THR A 45 7.56 -11.70 -4.66
CA THR A 45 7.16 -12.98 -4.07
C THR A 45 5.64 -13.11 -3.96
N THR A 46 4.96 -12.08 -3.44
CA THR A 46 3.50 -12.06 -3.31
C THR A 46 2.81 -12.11 -4.67
N VAL A 47 3.36 -11.42 -5.67
CA VAL A 47 2.84 -11.50 -7.04
C VAL A 47 3.02 -12.91 -7.61
N ALA A 48 4.17 -13.55 -7.39
CA ALA A 48 4.40 -14.92 -7.83
C ALA A 48 3.47 -15.93 -7.14
N ASP A 49 3.16 -15.74 -5.85
CA ASP A 49 2.21 -16.59 -5.14
C ASP A 49 0.80 -16.46 -5.72
N TRP A 50 0.34 -15.23 -6.00
CA TRP A 50 -0.92 -15.02 -6.68
C TRP A 50 -0.94 -15.59 -8.10
N TYR A 51 0.14 -15.46 -8.85
CA TYR A 51 0.27 -16.05 -10.19
C TYR A 51 0.06 -17.57 -10.15
N ARG A 52 0.66 -18.26 -9.18
CA ARG A 52 0.50 -19.71 -8.99
C ARG A 52 -0.96 -20.09 -8.69
N VAL A 53 -1.63 -19.31 -7.85
CA VAL A 53 -3.06 -19.51 -7.55
C VAL A 53 -3.93 -19.29 -8.79
N ILE A 54 -3.69 -18.22 -9.53
CA ILE A 54 -4.49 -17.85 -10.73
C ILE A 54 -4.33 -18.87 -11.85
N THR A 55 -3.12 -19.39 -12.03
CA THR A 55 -2.79 -20.39 -13.07
C THR A 55 -3.02 -21.83 -12.63
N ASP A 56 -3.49 -22.05 -11.39
CA ASP A 56 -3.61 -23.36 -10.74
C ASP A 56 -2.33 -24.21 -10.88
N ASN A 57 -1.17 -23.56 -10.83
CA ASN A 57 0.13 -24.20 -10.97
C ASN A 57 1.01 -23.87 -9.77
N PRO A 58 0.97 -24.68 -8.69
CA PRO A 58 1.77 -24.45 -7.49
C PRO A 58 3.29 -24.59 -7.73
N ARG A 59 3.69 -25.21 -8.84
CA ARG A 59 5.09 -25.44 -9.21
C ARG A 59 5.63 -24.42 -10.20
N ALA A 60 4.88 -23.36 -10.51
CA ALA A 60 5.35 -22.32 -11.43
C ALA A 60 6.69 -21.73 -10.94
N LEU A 61 7.66 -21.77 -11.84
CA LEU A 61 9.01 -21.28 -11.63
C LEU A 61 9.10 -19.80 -12.03
N PRO A 62 10.09 -19.06 -11.51
CA PRO A 62 10.33 -17.67 -11.93
C PRO A 62 10.48 -17.50 -13.46
N SER A 63 10.98 -18.51 -14.16
CA SER A 63 11.08 -18.53 -15.62
C SER A 63 9.73 -18.50 -16.32
N ASP A 64 8.69 -19.07 -15.72
CA ASP A 64 7.34 -19.09 -16.30
C ASP A 64 6.73 -17.68 -16.33
N LEU A 65 7.08 -16.85 -15.34
CA LEU A 65 6.65 -15.45 -15.27
C LEU A 65 7.36 -14.56 -16.30
N LEU A 66 8.45 -15.02 -16.92
CA LEU A 66 9.19 -14.27 -17.93
C LEU A 66 8.71 -14.56 -19.36
N ARG A 67 7.77 -15.50 -19.51
CA ARG A 67 7.24 -15.86 -20.81
C ARG A 67 6.46 -14.68 -21.41
N SER A 68 6.72 -14.39 -22.68
CA SER A 68 6.10 -13.27 -23.40
C SER A 68 4.79 -13.66 -24.11
N ASP A 69 4.04 -14.61 -23.54
CA ASP A 69 2.73 -14.98 -24.05
C ASP A 69 1.60 -14.18 -23.39
N ALA A 70 0.46 -14.12 -24.09
CA ALA A 70 -0.70 -13.36 -23.66
C ALA A 70 -1.28 -13.89 -22.33
N GLU A 71 -1.29 -15.21 -22.15
CA GLU A 71 -1.78 -15.87 -20.94
C GLU A 71 -0.95 -15.44 -19.72
N THR A 72 0.37 -15.55 -19.80
CA THR A 72 1.30 -15.15 -18.74
C THR A 72 1.17 -13.68 -18.41
N SER A 73 1.06 -12.83 -19.44
CA SER A 73 0.93 -11.37 -19.26
C SER A 73 -0.38 -11.00 -18.54
N LEU A 74 -1.50 -11.63 -18.90
CA LEU A 74 -2.80 -11.39 -18.28
C LEU A 74 -2.85 -11.95 -16.84
N ALA A 75 -2.34 -13.16 -16.63
CA ALA A 75 -2.25 -13.76 -15.30
C ALA A 75 -1.36 -12.94 -14.37
N LEU A 76 -0.23 -12.41 -14.84
CA LEU A 76 0.63 -11.50 -14.08
C LEU A 76 -0.04 -10.17 -13.77
N ALA A 77 -0.80 -9.60 -14.72
CA ALA A 77 -1.55 -8.38 -14.49
C ALA A 77 -2.61 -8.57 -13.40
N LEU A 78 -3.32 -9.70 -13.41
CA LEU A 78 -4.28 -10.05 -12.37
C LEU A 78 -3.57 -10.31 -11.02
N ALA A 79 -2.44 -11.02 -11.03
CA ALA A 79 -1.66 -11.29 -9.82
C ALA A 79 -1.12 -10.01 -9.15
N ASP A 80 -0.60 -9.05 -9.94
CA ASP A 80 -0.18 -7.73 -9.43
C ASP A 80 -1.38 -6.97 -8.83
N ALA A 81 -2.54 -7.03 -9.49
CA ALA A 81 -3.74 -6.37 -9.00
C ALA A 81 -4.25 -6.96 -7.67
N GLU A 82 -4.27 -8.30 -7.52
CA GLU A 82 -4.64 -8.98 -6.28
C GLU A 82 -3.66 -8.67 -5.15
N ALA A 83 -2.35 -8.68 -5.44
CA ALA A 83 -1.32 -8.32 -4.48
C ALA A 83 -1.47 -6.89 -3.97
N ARG A 84 -1.78 -5.93 -4.87
CA ARG A 84 -2.06 -4.53 -4.51
C ARG A 84 -3.32 -4.38 -3.67
N LEU A 85 -4.38 -5.12 -4.01
CA LEU A 85 -5.62 -5.09 -3.27
C LEU A 85 -5.41 -5.56 -1.83
N CYS A 86 -4.72 -6.67 -1.65
CA CYS A 86 -4.36 -7.19 -0.33
C CYS A 86 -3.52 -6.19 0.47
N ALA A 87 -2.50 -5.59 -0.15
CA ALA A 87 -1.65 -4.61 0.52
C ALA A 87 -2.42 -3.33 0.94
N ALA A 88 -3.29 -2.83 0.06
CA ALA A 88 -4.11 -1.66 0.35
C ALA A 88 -5.14 -1.93 1.47
N ALA A 89 -5.76 -3.12 1.45
CA ALA A 89 -6.69 -3.56 2.49
C ALA A 89 -6.00 -3.71 3.85
N ALA A 90 -4.86 -4.39 3.89
CA ALA A 90 -4.07 -4.56 5.13
C ALA A 90 -3.61 -3.22 5.70
N ALA A 91 -3.15 -2.30 4.85
CA ALA A 91 -2.75 -0.97 5.29
C ALA A 91 -3.91 -0.16 5.87
N LEU A 92 -5.09 -0.25 5.27
CA LEU A 92 -6.29 0.41 5.79
C LEU A 92 -6.72 -0.19 7.13
N ASP A 93 -6.61 -1.51 7.30
CA ASP A 93 -6.95 -2.20 8.54
C ASP A 93 -6.02 -1.80 9.70
N VAL A 94 -4.70 -1.76 9.45
CA VAL A 94 -3.71 -1.24 10.40
C VAL A 94 -4.03 0.20 10.78
N HIS A 95 -4.34 1.05 9.80
CA HIS A 95 -4.71 2.43 10.05
C HIS A 95 -6.02 2.59 10.83
N ARG A 96 -7.02 1.72 10.60
CA ARG A 96 -8.27 1.71 11.37
C ARG A 96 -8.05 1.31 12.82
N THR A 97 -7.18 0.34 13.05
CA THR A 97 -6.87 -0.18 14.38
C THR A 97 -6.09 0.84 15.21
N ASP A 98 -5.09 1.48 14.61
CA ASP A 98 -4.31 2.51 15.28
C ASP A 98 -3.87 3.62 14.31
N PRO A 99 -4.72 4.64 14.11
CA PRO A 99 -4.44 5.75 13.18
C PRO A 99 -3.21 6.58 13.59
N LEU A 100 -2.83 6.51 14.87
CA LEU A 100 -1.74 7.29 15.46
C LEU A 100 -0.49 6.44 15.74
N ALA A 101 -0.47 5.16 15.38
CA ALA A 101 0.65 4.23 15.62
C ALA A 101 2.01 4.85 15.26
N LYS A 102 2.11 5.42 14.06
CA LYS A 102 3.33 6.03 13.52
C LYS A 102 3.82 7.28 14.27
N PHE A 103 2.96 7.88 15.10
CA PHE A 103 3.27 9.05 15.90
C PHE A 103 3.60 8.70 17.36
N ARG A 104 3.27 7.48 17.80
CA ARG A 104 3.52 6.98 19.16
C ARG A 104 5.03 6.88 19.47
N ASP A 105 5.84 6.54 18.46
CA ASP A 105 7.31 6.48 18.54
C ASP A 105 7.98 7.82 18.86
N LEU A 106 7.26 8.94 18.74
CA LEU A 106 7.84 10.26 18.98
C LEU A 106 8.05 10.56 20.48
N GLN A 107 7.56 9.70 21.39
CA GLN A 107 7.63 9.87 22.86
C GLN A 107 7.22 11.28 23.34
N LEU A 108 6.42 11.98 22.54
CA LEU A 108 6.20 13.41 22.78
C LEU A 108 5.30 13.63 23.99
N ASP A 109 4.35 12.74 24.22
CA ASP A 109 3.47 12.80 25.39
C ASP A 109 4.23 12.66 26.70
N SER A 110 5.21 11.76 26.79
CA SER A 110 6.04 11.63 27.99
C SER A 110 6.89 12.87 28.21
N MET A 111 7.46 13.46 27.15
CA MET A 111 8.24 14.70 27.26
C MET A 111 7.40 15.90 27.71
N PHE A 112 6.19 16.07 27.13
CA PHE A 112 5.30 17.16 27.54
C PHE A 112 4.87 17.03 28.99
N GLU A 113 4.57 15.81 29.44
CA GLU A 113 4.09 15.59 30.80
C GLU A 113 5.20 15.69 31.84
N GLU A 114 6.42 15.25 31.53
CA GLU A 114 7.59 15.41 32.41
C GLU A 114 7.90 16.89 32.65
N VAL A 115 7.90 17.72 31.59
CA VAL A 115 8.12 19.17 31.72
C VAL A 115 6.97 19.83 32.49
N ALA A 116 5.72 19.43 32.21
CA ALA A 116 4.57 19.95 32.93
C ALA A 116 4.63 19.61 34.42
N GLU A 117 5.02 18.38 34.76
CA GLU A 117 5.12 17.91 36.13
C GLU A 117 6.23 18.62 36.91
N THR A 118 7.40 18.78 36.30
CA THR A 118 8.50 19.55 36.89
C THR A 118 8.04 20.97 37.27
N LEU A 119 7.31 21.63 36.37
CA LEU A 119 6.77 22.98 36.61
C LEU A 119 5.66 23.01 37.68
N ARG A 120 4.88 21.94 37.82
CA ARG A 120 3.85 21.82 38.88
C ARG A 120 4.49 21.61 40.25
N LEU A 121 5.49 20.73 40.34
CA LEU A 121 6.26 20.50 41.58
C LEU A 121 6.95 21.78 42.04
N GLU A 122 7.63 22.49 41.13
CA GLU A 122 8.22 23.79 41.45
C GLU A 122 7.18 24.83 41.92
N ALA A 123 5.97 24.83 41.35
CA ALA A 123 4.91 25.73 41.76
C ALA A 123 4.31 25.36 43.13
N ALA A 124 4.32 24.08 43.49
CA ALA A 124 3.90 23.60 44.80
C ALA A 124 4.94 23.91 45.88
N GLU A 125 6.22 23.76 45.58
CA GLU A 125 7.32 23.99 46.52
C GLU A 125 7.60 25.48 46.75
N PHE A 126 7.66 26.27 45.69
CA PHE A 126 8.07 27.68 45.75
C PHE A 126 6.92 28.68 45.54
N GLY A 127 5.68 28.17 45.43
CA GLY A 127 4.50 28.96 45.11
C GLY A 127 4.34 29.28 43.61
N PRO A 128 3.10 29.57 43.16
CA PRO A 128 2.81 29.83 41.76
C PRO A 128 3.31 31.21 41.33
N THR A 129 4.14 31.26 40.28
CA THR A 129 4.51 32.53 39.61
C THR A 129 3.72 32.70 38.31
N LYS A 130 3.34 33.94 37.95
CA LYS A 130 2.69 34.26 36.67
C LYS A 130 3.45 33.69 35.46
N LYS A 131 4.79 33.69 35.51
CA LYS A 131 5.65 33.11 34.47
C LYS A 131 5.45 31.59 34.34
N ARG A 132 5.43 30.84 35.46
CA ARG A 132 5.22 29.38 35.47
C ARG A 132 3.84 29.00 34.96
N LEU A 133 2.80 29.68 35.42
CA LEU A 133 1.42 29.44 34.97
C LEU A 133 1.26 29.72 33.46
N ASN A 134 1.89 30.77 32.96
CA ASN A 134 1.94 31.05 31.52
C ASN A 134 2.68 29.95 30.75
N THR A 135 3.82 29.45 31.24
CA THR A 135 4.57 28.36 30.61
C THR A 135 3.74 27.08 30.54
N LEU A 136 3.09 26.67 31.63
CA LEU A 136 2.17 25.53 31.66
C LEU A 136 1.03 25.69 30.64
N THR A 137 0.44 26.89 30.58
CA THR A 137 -0.62 27.20 29.61
C THR A 137 -0.11 27.09 28.16
N GLN A 138 1.10 27.55 27.88
CA GLN A 138 1.71 27.46 26.55
C GLN A 138 2.07 26.02 26.18
N LEU A 139 2.57 25.22 27.12
CA LEU A 139 2.82 23.79 26.93
C LEU A 139 1.53 23.05 26.59
N ALA A 140 0.46 23.27 27.36
CA ALA A 140 -0.86 22.68 27.08
C ALA A 140 -1.38 23.07 25.69
N LYS A 141 -1.27 24.35 25.30
CA LYS A 141 -1.66 24.82 23.96
C LYS A 141 -0.83 24.16 22.85
N ARG A 142 0.47 23.98 23.05
CA ARG A 142 1.36 23.32 22.09
C ARG A 142 1.03 21.84 21.94
N LYS A 143 0.79 21.13 23.05
CA LYS A 143 0.35 19.73 23.07
C LYS A 143 -0.95 19.56 22.29
N ALA A 144 -1.98 20.34 22.62
CA ALA A 144 -3.28 20.27 21.93
C ALA A 144 -3.18 20.57 20.42
N ARG A 145 -2.37 21.56 20.01
CA ARG A 145 -2.13 21.86 18.58
C ARG A 145 -1.42 20.72 17.88
N PHE A 146 -0.47 20.07 18.56
CA PHE A 146 0.27 18.95 18.03
C PHE A 146 -0.64 17.73 17.85
N GLU A 147 -1.42 17.35 18.86
CA GLU A 147 -2.42 16.28 18.80
C GLU A 147 -3.42 16.52 17.65
N SER A 148 -3.94 17.74 17.54
CA SER A 148 -4.84 18.11 16.43
C SER A 148 -4.17 17.96 15.06
N LYS A 149 -2.88 18.33 14.94
CA LYS A 149 -2.13 18.15 13.69
C LYS A 149 -1.93 16.67 13.37
N MET A 150 -1.68 15.84 14.38
CA MET A 150 -1.55 14.38 14.21
C MET A 150 -2.86 13.74 13.77
N GLN A 151 -3.97 14.11 14.40
CA GLN A 151 -5.30 13.65 14.01
C GLN A 151 -5.64 14.05 12.58
N ASN A 152 -5.43 15.32 12.22
CA ASN A 152 -5.62 15.79 10.85
C ASN A 152 -4.74 15.05 9.84
N GLY A 153 -3.52 14.67 10.22
CA GLY A 153 -2.62 13.87 9.42
C GLY A 153 -3.13 12.43 9.23
N ALA A 154 -3.62 11.82 10.30
CA ALA A 154 -4.25 10.51 10.29
C ALA A 154 -5.50 10.50 9.40
N ASP A 155 -6.40 11.48 9.55
CA ASP A 155 -7.62 11.56 8.72
C ASP A 155 -7.31 11.70 7.22
N LYS A 156 -6.27 12.48 6.88
CA LYS A 156 -5.80 12.63 5.50
C LYS A 156 -5.26 11.30 4.95
N GLU A 157 -4.50 10.58 5.75
CA GLU A 157 -3.99 9.26 5.38
C GLU A 157 -5.12 8.23 5.24
N GLY A 158 -6.09 8.21 6.16
CA GLY A 158 -7.25 7.34 6.06
C GLY A 158 -8.05 7.57 4.77
N ARG A 159 -8.27 8.83 4.38
CA ARG A 159 -8.89 9.16 3.07
C ARG A 159 -8.06 8.67 1.88
N LEU A 160 -6.75 8.79 1.98
CA LEU A 160 -5.82 8.35 0.95
C LEU A 160 -5.84 6.82 0.79
N LEU A 161 -5.81 6.08 1.89
CA LEU A 161 -5.89 4.61 1.90
C LEU A 161 -7.21 4.09 1.33
N HIS A 162 -8.34 4.73 1.67
CA HIS A 162 -9.63 4.39 1.06
C HIS A 162 -9.62 4.60 -0.47
N ARG A 163 -8.98 5.67 -0.96
CA ARG A 163 -8.84 5.90 -2.40
C ARG A 163 -8.01 4.79 -3.05
N TYR A 164 -6.89 4.42 -2.46
CA TYR A 164 -6.05 3.34 -3.01
C TYR A 164 -6.73 1.99 -3.00
N LEU A 165 -7.54 1.69 -1.97
CA LEU A 165 -8.36 0.49 -1.96
C LEU A 165 -9.31 0.46 -3.17
N ARG A 166 -10.02 1.56 -3.44
CA ARG A 166 -10.93 1.66 -4.60
C ARG A 166 -10.19 1.55 -5.94
N GLU A 167 -9.03 2.19 -6.06
CA GLU A 167 -8.19 2.08 -7.25
C GLU A 167 -7.70 0.64 -7.48
N ALA A 168 -7.28 -0.04 -6.41
CA ALA A 168 -6.86 -1.44 -6.47
C ALA A 168 -8.02 -2.37 -6.86
N GLN A 169 -9.20 -2.17 -6.27
CA GLN A 169 -10.42 -2.90 -6.65
C GLN A 169 -10.73 -2.74 -8.14
N SER A 170 -10.76 -1.50 -8.63
CA SER A 170 -11.03 -1.24 -10.05
C SER A 170 -10.01 -1.88 -10.99
N ARG A 171 -8.72 -1.87 -10.63
CA ARG A 171 -7.67 -2.55 -11.41
C ARG A 171 -7.86 -4.06 -11.40
N ARG A 172 -8.18 -4.64 -10.25
CA ARG A 172 -8.45 -6.06 -10.10
C ARG A 172 -9.65 -6.47 -10.94
N ASP A 173 -10.74 -5.72 -10.91
CA ASP A 173 -11.95 -6.05 -11.68
C ASP A 173 -11.71 -6.01 -13.18
N ARG A 174 -10.93 -5.03 -13.65
CA ARG A 174 -10.51 -4.97 -15.06
C ARG A 174 -9.62 -6.15 -15.44
N ALA A 175 -8.55 -6.40 -14.69
CA ALA A 175 -7.63 -7.50 -14.97
C ALA A 175 -8.34 -8.87 -14.90
N PHE A 176 -9.29 -9.03 -13.98
CA PHE A 176 -10.11 -10.22 -13.86
C PHE A 176 -11.02 -10.40 -15.08
N SER A 177 -11.66 -9.32 -15.54
CA SER A 177 -12.48 -9.35 -16.76
C SER A 177 -11.65 -9.73 -17.98
N ASP A 178 -10.46 -9.15 -18.14
CA ASP A 178 -9.55 -9.47 -19.25
C ASP A 178 -9.08 -10.93 -19.20
N TRP A 179 -8.82 -11.46 -17.99
CA TRP A 179 -8.46 -12.87 -17.78
C TRP A 179 -9.60 -13.83 -18.15
N ILE A 180 -10.83 -13.56 -17.70
CA ILE A 180 -12.01 -14.38 -18.01
C ILE A 180 -12.33 -14.36 -19.51
N ALA A 181 -12.18 -13.20 -20.16
CA ALA A 181 -12.34 -13.09 -21.61
C ALA A 181 -11.34 -14.01 -22.34
N HIS A 182 -10.06 -13.96 -21.94
CA HIS A 182 -9.02 -14.82 -22.51
C HIS A 182 -9.28 -16.32 -22.31
N LEU A 183 -9.73 -16.73 -21.12
CA LEU A 183 -10.11 -18.12 -20.86
C LEU A 183 -11.30 -18.57 -21.73
N SER A 184 -12.26 -17.69 -21.96
CA SER A 184 -13.44 -17.96 -22.79
C SER A 184 -13.06 -18.11 -24.27
N GLU A 185 -12.15 -17.28 -24.77
CA GLU A 185 -11.59 -17.38 -26.12
C GLU A 185 -10.79 -18.67 -26.30
N ARG A 186 -9.91 -19.02 -25.35
CA ARG A 186 -9.16 -20.29 -25.36
C ARG A 186 -10.08 -21.50 -25.40
N ARG A 187 -11.16 -21.49 -24.62
CA ARG A 187 -12.15 -22.58 -24.60
C ARG A 187 -12.90 -22.68 -25.93
N SER A 188 -13.24 -21.55 -26.53
CA SER A 188 -13.89 -21.48 -27.85
C SER A 188 -12.99 -21.97 -28.98
N LEU A 189 -11.67 -21.75 -28.87
CA LEU A 189 -10.65 -22.23 -29.81
C LEU A 189 -10.26 -23.70 -29.59
N SER A 190 -10.69 -24.33 -28.49
CA SER A 190 -10.51 -25.76 -28.20
C SER A 190 -11.84 -26.53 -28.19
N PRO A 191 -12.54 -26.66 -29.34
CA PRO A 191 -13.82 -27.37 -29.38
C PRO A 191 -13.68 -28.91 -29.22
N ASN A 192 -12.49 -29.47 -29.00
CA ASN A 192 -12.26 -30.92 -29.13
C ASN A 192 -11.49 -31.60 -27.97
N GLN A 193 -11.73 -31.20 -26.71
CA GLN A 193 -11.27 -31.99 -25.54
C GLN A 193 -12.43 -32.42 -24.61
N GLY A 194 -13.66 -32.43 -25.12
CA GLY A 194 -14.86 -32.82 -24.37
C GLY A 194 -15.28 -34.30 -24.48
N ALA A 195 -14.51 -35.17 -25.16
CA ALA A 195 -14.92 -36.55 -25.45
C ALA A 195 -14.12 -37.65 -24.72
N ALA A 196 -13.27 -37.32 -23.73
CA ALA A 196 -12.37 -38.30 -23.11
C ALA A 196 -12.62 -38.57 -21.60
N TRP A 197 -13.72 -38.08 -21.02
CA TRP A 197 -14.01 -38.23 -19.58
C TRP A 197 -15.23 -39.12 -19.25
N SER A 198 -15.62 -40.08 -20.10
CA SER A 198 -16.75 -40.99 -19.79
C SER A 198 -16.53 -42.50 -19.97
N GLU A 199 -15.34 -42.98 -20.29
CA GLU A 199 -15.08 -44.44 -20.38
C GLU A 199 -13.75 -44.82 -19.72
N ALA A 200 -13.76 -45.01 -18.41
CA ALA A 200 -12.83 -45.89 -17.69
C ALA A 200 -13.19 -45.95 -16.20
N ARG A 201 -14.38 -46.45 -15.87
CA ARG A 201 -14.60 -47.17 -14.60
C ARG A 201 -15.35 -48.46 -14.89
N ASP A 202 -14.80 -49.51 -14.31
CA ASP A 202 -15.16 -50.93 -14.31
C ASP A 202 -14.70 -51.75 -15.53
N PRO A 203 -14.02 -52.88 -15.25
CA PRO A 203 -14.79 -54.08 -14.94
C PRO A 203 -14.36 -54.83 -13.67
N VAL A 204 -15.40 -55.44 -13.09
CA VAL A 204 -15.52 -56.67 -12.28
C VAL A 204 -14.25 -57.49 -12.06
#